data_AF-A0A1V4M6R8-F1
#
_entry.id   AF-A0A1V4M6R8-F1
#
_cell.length_a   1.000
_cell.length_b   1.000
_cell.length_c   1.000
_cell.angle_alpha   90.00
_cell.angle_beta   90.00
_cell.angle_gamma   90.00
#
_symmetry.space_group_name_H-M   'P 1'
#
loop_
_entity.id
_entity.type
_entity.pdbx_description
1 polymer ?
#
loop_
_entity_poly.entity_id
_entity_poly.type
_entity_poly.pdbx_seq_one_letter_code
_entity_poly.pdbx_strand_id
1 'polypeptide(L)'
;MRRHERRQKQRELKEQQKRQSGEYPPVTTLANRKSDYKTVEDEKEATQYITEEVLKVHIQLLPGLLKKLSHIPDSRNPKKIKHKMNVLMFYGILMFVFQIPSRRHTNREVTAPQLLENLRAVFPELDEMPHQDTLQRLLTEIV
;
A
#
# COMPACT_ATOMS: atom_id res chain seq x y z
N MET A 1 -30.24 -10.02 -1.29
CA MET A 1 -30.65 -9.81 0.12
C MET A 1 -31.12 -8.37 0.29
N ARG A 2 -32.35 -8.16 0.77
CA ARG A 2 -32.93 -6.82 0.94
C ARG A 2 -32.27 -6.10 2.12
N ARG A 3 -32.36 -4.75 2.17
CA ARG A 3 -31.73 -3.93 3.23
C ARG A 3 -32.16 -4.35 4.65
N HIS A 4 -33.42 -4.74 4.82
CA HIS A 4 -33.96 -5.16 6.11
C HIS A 4 -33.37 -6.50 6.59
N GLU A 5 -33.28 -7.49 5.70
CA GLU A 5 -32.68 -8.82 5.97
C GLU A 5 -31.21 -8.68 6.42
N ARG A 6 -30.42 -7.81 5.77
CA ARG A 6 -29.02 -7.55 6.14
C ARG A 6 -28.91 -6.94 7.55
N ARG A 7 -29.82 -6.03 7.91
CA ARG A 7 -29.84 -5.39 9.24
C ARG A 7 -30.23 -6.38 10.33
N GLN A 8 -31.17 -7.28 10.07
CA GLN A 8 -31.56 -8.32 11.02
C GLN A 8 -30.39 -9.26 11.30
N LYS A 9 -29.71 -9.78 10.25
CA LYS A 9 -28.52 -10.62 10.42
C LYS A 9 -27.39 -9.95 11.19
N GLN A 10 -27.13 -8.66 10.95
CA GLN A 10 -26.13 -7.90 11.72
C GLN A 10 -26.50 -7.76 13.20
N ARG A 11 -27.80 -7.58 13.52
CA ARG A 11 -28.27 -7.50 14.90
C ARG A 11 -28.11 -8.85 15.61
N GLU A 12 -28.54 -9.93 14.97
CA GLU A 12 -28.39 -11.30 15.50
C GLU A 12 -26.92 -11.63 15.78
N LEU A 13 -26.01 -11.27 14.87
CA LEU A 13 -24.57 -11.49 15.05
C LEU A 13 -24.02 -10.70 16.26
N LYS A 14 -24.44 -9.44 16.44
CA LYS A 14 -24.03 -8.63 17.59
C LYS A 14 -24.57 -9.18 18.91
N GLU A 15 -25.80 -9.68 18.93
CA GLU A 15 -26.38 -10.34 20.11
C GLU A 15 -25.64 -11.63 20.47
N GLN A 16 -25.26 -12.43 19.47
CA GLN A 16 -24.43 -13.63 19.69
C GLN A 16 -23.05 -13.27 20.25
N GLN A 17 -22.39 -12.25 19.69
CA GLN A 17 -21.11 -11.77 20.18
C GLN A 17 -21.21 -11.30 21.63
N LYS A 18 -22.22 -10.48 21.97
CA LYS A 18 -22.46 -10.04 23.35
C LYS A 18 -22.66 -11.21 24.32
N ARG A 19 -23.40 -12.25 23.91
CA ARG A 19 -23.59 -13.44 24.76
C ARG A 19 -22.29 -14.18 25.04
N GLN A 20 -21.33 -14.12 24.12
CA GLN A 20 -20.01 -14.75 24.27
C GLN A 20 -19.02 -13.89 25.07
N SER A 21 -18.97 -12.58 24.80
CA SER A 21 -17.99 -11.65 25.40
C SER A 21 -18.50 -10.88 26.62
N GLY A 22 -19.79 -10.99 26.98
CA GLY A 22 -20.43 -10.22 28.06
C GLY A 22 -20.76 -8.76 27.67
N GLU A 23 -20.02 -8.19 26.72
CA GLU A 23 -20.18 -6.82 26.24
C GLU A 23 -20.51 -6.76 24.74
N TYR A 24 -21.21 -5.71 24.31
CA TYR A 24 -21.38 -5.46 22.89
C TYR A 24 -20.03 -5.10 22.25
N PRO A 25 -19.79 -5.56 21.00
CA PRO A 25 -18.63 -5.09 20.26
C PRO A 25 -18.67 -3.56 20.11
N PRO A 26 -17.51 -2.87 20.25
CA PRO A 26 -17.45 -1.42 20.15
C PRO A 26 -18.02 -0.96 18.81
N VAL A 27 -18.98 -0.03 18.87
CA VAL A 27 -19.58 0.55 17.66
C VAL A 27 -18.79 1.79 17.30
N THR A 28 -17.94 1.70 16.28
CA THR A 28 -17.30 2.87 15.68
C THR A 28 -18.29 3.53 14.73
N THR A 29 -19.20 4.36 15.25
CA THR A 29 -19.96 5.28 14.39
C THR A 29 -19.08 6.46 14.04
N LEU A 30 -18.87 6.70 12.75
CA LEU A 30 -18.27 7.96 12.29
C LEU A 30 -19.18 9.11 12.76
N ALA A 31 -18.58 10.09 13.44
CA ALA A 31 -19.30 11.27 13.86
C ALA A 31 -19.82 12.02 12.61
N ASN A 32 -21.09 12.40 12.61
CA ASN A 32 -21.70 13.14 11.49
C ASN A 32 -21.39 14.65 11.57
N ARG A 33 -20.15 14.99 11.93
CA ARG A 33 -19.65 16.37 12.02
C ARG A 33 -18.79 16.69 10.80
N LYS A 34 -18.68 17.99 10.48
CA LYS A 34 -17.72 18.48 9.50
C LYS A 34 -16.29 18.35 10.05
N SER A 35 -15.29 18.54 9.19
CA SER A 35 -13.89 18.59 9.60
C SER A 35 -13.69 19.56 10.76
N ASP A 36 -12.87 19.16 11.73
CA ASP A 36 -12.52 20.00 12.89
C ASP A 36 -11.38 20.99 12.57
N TYR A 37 -10.70 20.85 11.41
CA TYR A 37 -9.57 21.70 11.02
C TYR A 37 -10.01 23.14 10.77
N LYS A 38 -9.22 24.09 11.30
CA LYS A 38 -9.55 25.52 11.24
C LYS A 38 -8.90 26.24 10.07
N THR A 39 -7.74 25.78 9.63
CA THR A 39 -6.97 26.37 8.53
C THR A 39 -6.38 25.30 7.61
N VAL A 40 -5.93 25.72 6.43
CA VAL A 40 -5.24 24.83 5.48
C VAL A 40 -3.92 24.33 6.06
N GLU A 41 -3.23 25.17 6.86
CA GLU A 41 -1.98 24.84 7.52
C GLU A 41 -2.18 23.76 8.60
N ASP A 42 -3.23 23.88 9.41
CA ASP A 42 -3.63 22.90 10.43
C ASP A 42 -3.93 21.53 9.78
N GLU A 43 -4.66 21.52 8.67
CA GLU A 43 -4.94 20.29 7.91
C GLU A 43 -3.66 19.68 7.31
N LYS A 44 -2.75 20.50 6.78
CA LYS A 44 -1.46 20.04 6.24
C LYS A 44 -0.58 19.43 7.31
N GLU A 45 -0.48 20.07 8.48
CA GLU A 45 0.32 19.57 9.60
C GLU A 45 -0.23 18.24 10.13
N ALA A 46 -1.55 18.15 10.31
CA ALA A 46 -2.20 16.90 10.70
C ALA A 46 -1.97 15.79 9.66
N THR A 47 -2.09 16.11 8.38
CA THR A 47 -1.84 15.15 7.29
C THR A 47 -0.39 14.69 7.27
N GLN A 48 0.56 15.61 7.43
CA GLN A 48 1.98 15.31 7.49
C GLN A 48 2.29 14.39 8.67
N TYR A 49 1.81 14.73 9.87
CA TYR A 49 1.99 13.92 11.07
C TYR A 49 1.45 12.50 10.90
N ILE A 50 0.20 12.35 10.41
CA ILE A 50 -0.40 11.04 10.16
C ILE A 50 0.43 10.27 9.14
N THR A 51 0.86 10.93 8.06
CA THR A 51 1.67 10.31 7.00
C THR A 51 3.00 9.81 7.55
N GLU A 52 3.68 10.60 8.39
CA GLU A 52 4.93 10.22 9.02
C GLU A 52 4.77 9.02 9.97
N GLU A 53 3.73 9.01 10.80
CA GLU A 53 3.45 7.89 11.70
C GLU A 53 3.14 6.60 10.93
N VAL A 54 2.31 6.71 9.89
CA VAL A 54 2.05 5.59 8.98
C VAL A 54 3.35 5.13 8.31
N LEU A 55 4.19 6.06 7.87
CA LEU A 55 5.44 5.76 7.20
C LEU A 55 6.42 5.00 8.11
N LYS A 56 6.53 5.38 9.40
CA LYS A 56 7.36 4.69 10.39
C LYS A 56 7.00 3.21 10.50
N VAL A 57 5.71 2.90 10.55
CA VAL A 57 5.21 1.51 10.58
C VAL A 57 5.59 0.77 9.29
N HIS A 58 5.41 1.42 8.13
CA HIS A 58 5.76 0.82 6.85
C HIS A 58 7.26 0.51 6.75
N ILE A 59 8.13 1.44 7.17
CA ILE A 59 9.59 1.25 7.19
C ILE A 59 9.98 0.05 8.07
N GLN A 60 9.29 -0.19 9.18
CA GLN A 60 9.55 -1.35 10.04
C GLN A 60 9.11 -2.68 9.41
N LEU A 61 7.99 -2.69 8.67
CA LEU A 61 7.46 -3.89 8.02
C LEU A 61 8.17 -4.22 6.70
N LEU A 62 8.69 -3.19 6.02
CA LEU A 62 9.23 -3.30 4.66
C LEU A 62 10.40 -4.29 4.54
N PRO A 63 11.39 -4.35 5.45
CA PRO A 63 12.48 -5.34 5.35
C PRO A 63 11.99 -6.78 5.37
N GLY A 64 10.99 -7.08 6.22
CA GLY A 64 10.39 -8.41 6.30
C GLY A 64 9.67 -8.79 5.00
N LEU A 65 8.97 -7.83 4.38
CA LEU A 65 8.35 -8.01 3.07
C LEU A 65 9.40 -8.21 1.96
N LEU A 66 10.41 -7.35 1.88
CA LEU A 66 11.46 -7.41 0.86
C LEU A 66 12.24 -8.73 0.92
N LYS A 67 12.51 -9.24 2.13
CA LYS A 67 13.11 -10.56 2.32
C LYS A 67 12.21 -11.66 1.75
N LYS A 68 10.90 -11.59 1.93
CA LYS A 68 9.98 -12.58 1.32
C LYS A 68 9.99 -12.46 -0.21
N LEU A 69 9.95 -11.25 -0.74
CA LEU A 69 9.99 -11.00 -2.19
C LEU A 69 11.30 -11.49 -2.84
N SER A 70 12.41 -11.46 -2.12
CA SER A 70 13.69 -11.97 -2.65
C SER A 70 13.75 -13.49 -2.83
N HIS A 71 12.81 -14.26 -2.25
CA HIS A 71 12.75 -15.72 -2.42
C HIS A 71 12.04 -16.13 -3.72
N ILE A 72 11.42 -15.19 -4.44
CA ILE A 72 10.80 -15.47 -5.73
C ILE A 72 11.90 -15.86 -6.72
N PRO A 73 11.79 -17.02 -7.39
CA PRO A 73 12.81 -17.46 -8.34
C PRO A 73 12.92 -16.46 -9.49
N ASP A 74 14.15 -16.12 -9.84
CA ASP A 74 14.42 -15.17 -10.92
C ASP A 74 14.65 -15.90 -12.24
N SER A 75 13.62 -15.90 -13.10
CA SER A 75 13.67 -16.50 -14.44
C SER A 75 14.50 -15.68 -15.44
N ARG A 76 14.96 -14.48 -15.07
CA ARG A 76 15.72 -13.60 -15.97
C ARG A 76 17.14 -14.11 -16.15
N ASN A 77 17.75 -13.77 -17.29
CA ASN A 77 19.14 -14.09 -17.56
C ASN A 77 20.07 -13.38 -16.55
N PRO A 78 20.90 -14.11 -15.78
CA PRO A 78 21.79 -13.54 -14.76
C PRO A 78 22.73 -12.44 -15.29
N LYS A 79 23.14 -12.53 -16.56
CA LYS A 79 24.06 -11.55 -17.19
C LYS A 79 23.38 -10.21 -17.51
N LYS A 80 22.05 -10.12 -17.41
CA LYS A 80 21.25 -8.94 -17.78
C LYS A 80 20.47 -8.34 -16.60
N ILE A 81 20.77 -8.77 -15.37
CA ILE A 81 20.08 -8.29 -14.17
C ILE A 81 20.68 -6.95 -13.74
N LYS A 82 19.92 -5.86 -13.96
CA LYS A 82 20.26 -4.50 -13.46
C LYS A 82 19.72 -4.26 -12.04
N HIS A 83 18.53 -4.77 -11.74
CA HIS A 83 17.85 -4.59 -10.46
C HIS A 83 17.56 -5.93 -9.78
N LYS A 84 17.74 -5.99 -8.45
CA LYS A 84 17.41 -7.15 -7.61
C LYS A 84 15.92 -7.52 -7.72
N MET A 85 15.59 -8.78 -7.48
CA MET A 85 14.22 -9.30 -7.54
C MET A 85 13.27 -8.55 -6.58
N ASN A 86 13.69 -8.34 -5.33
CA ASN A 86 12.90 -7.61 -4.33
C ASN A 86 12.55 -6.18 -4.77
N VAL A 87 13.50 -5.46 -5.40
CA VAL A 87 13.30 -4.11 -5.95
C VAL A 87 12.24 -4.14 -7.07
N LEU A 88 12.31 -5.12 -7.98
CA LEU A 88 11.35 -5.26 -9.07
C LEU A 88 9.94 -5.61 -8.59
N MET A 89 9.83 -6.54 -7.65
CA MET A 89 8.53 -6.92 -7.09
C MET A 89 7.91 -5.76 -6.30
N PHE A 90 8.72 -5.04 -5.53
CA PHE A 90 8.26 -3.84 -4.82
C PHE A 90 7.80 -2.76 -5.80
N TYR A 91 8.54 -2.53 -6.89
CA TYR A 91 8.12 -1.65 -7.98
C TYR A 91 6.76 -2.08 -8.56
N GLY A 92 6.55 -3.38 -8.79
CA GLY A 92 5.25 -3.90 -9.25
C GLY A 92 4.11 -3.65 -8.26
N ILE A 93 4.36 -3.77 -6.96
CA ILE A 93 3.38 -3.42 -5.92
C ILE A 93 3.05 -1.93 -5.98
N LEU A 94 4.05 -1.05 -6.10
CA LEU A 94 3.82 0.38 -6.24
C LEU A 94 2.95 0.68 -7.47
N MET A 95 3.19 0.00 -8.60
CA MET A 95 2.40 0.20 -9.82
C MET A 95 0.93 -0.20 -9.62
N PHE A 96 0.70 -1.30 -8.89
CA PHE A 96 -0.64 -1.72 -8.52
C PHE A 96 -1.31 -0.73 -7.57
N VAL A 97 -0.61 -0.23 -6.55
CA VAL A 97 -1.16 0.74 -5.58
C VAL A 97 -1.50 2.07 -6.25
N PHE A 98 -0.63 2.58 -7.12
CA PHE A 98 -0.86 3.86 -7.81
C PHE A 98 -1.88 3.77 -8.96
N GLN A 99 -2.36 2.57 -9.33
CA GLN A 99 -3.38 2.38 -10.36
C GLN A 99 -3.06 3.10 -11.69
N ILE A 100 -1.78 3.15 -12.07
CA ILE A 100 -1.35 3.95 -13.21
C ILE A 100 -1.86 3.29 -14.51
N PRO A 101 -2.68 3.98 -15.33
CA PRO A 101 -3.45 3.36 -16.41
C PRO A 101 -2.60 2.99 -17.64
N SER A 102 -1.35 3.45 -17.73
CA SER A 102 -0.51 3.20 -18.90
C SER A 102 0.96 3.08 -18.55
N ARG A 103 1.63 2.08 -19.14
CA ARG A 103 3.06 1.83 -19.01
C ARG A 103 3.94 3.02 -19.43
N ARG A 104 3.48 3.81 -20.41
CA ARG A 104 4.21 5.01 -20.86
C ARG A 104 4.04 6.17 -19.88
N HIS A 105 2.88 6.25 -19.23
CA HIS A 105 2.60 7.24 -18.20
C HIS A 105 3.33 6.90 -16.90
N THR A 106 3.42 5.60 -16.56
CA THR A 106 4.22 5.06 -15.46
C THR A 106 5.65 5.58 -15.46
N ASN A 107 6.35 5.49 -16.59
CA ASN A 107 7.73 5.95 -16.66
C ASN A 107 7.89 7.47 -16.49
N ARG A 108 6.82 8.27 -16.61
CA ARG A 108 6.89 9.73 -16.40
C ARG A 108 6.55 10.10 -14.96
N GLU A 109 5.46 9.55 -14.44
CA GLU A 109 4.96 9.83 -13.09
C GLU A 109 5.87 9.23 -12.03
N VAL A 110 6.34 7.99 -12.25
CA VAL A 110 7.10 7.27 -11.22
C VAL A 110 8.57 7.68 -11.16
N THR A 111 9.08 8.30 -12.22
CA THR A 111 10.42 8.91 -12.23
C THR A 111 10.38 10.39 -11.85
N ALA A 112 9.25 10.90 -11.35
CA ALA A 112 9.19 12.27 -10.85
C ALA A 112 10.25 12.45 -9.74
N PRO A 113 11.08 13.51 -9.78
CA PRO A 113 12.21 13.68 -8.85
C PRO A 113 11.80 13.60 -7.39
N GLN A 114 10.69 14.27 -7.02
CA GLN A 114 10.17 14.27 -5.66
C GLN A 114 9.77 12.87 -5.19
N LEU A 115 9.13 12.09 -6.06
CA LEU A 115 8.72 10.73 -5.72
C LEU A 115 9.94 9.83 -5.55
N LEU A 116 10.94 9.95 -6.44
CA LEU A 116 12.16 9.17 -6.35
C LEU A 116 12.94 9.50 -5.07
N GLU A 117 13.02 10.77 -4.69
CA GLU A 117 13.65 11.21 -3.44
C GLU A 117 12.93 10.64 -2.21
N ASN A 118 11.60 10.73 -2.18
CA ASN A 118 10.79 10.16 -1.10
C ASN A 118 10.95 8.62 -1.03
N LEU A 119 10.94 7.93 -2.17
CA LEU A 119 11.12 6.49 -2.21
C LEU A 119 12.52 6.06 -1.77
N ARG A 120 13.57 6.83 -2.08
CA ARG A 120 14.94 6.58 -1.59
C ARG A 120 15.05 6.71 -0.07
N ALA A 121 14.34 7.65 0.54
CA ALA A 121 14.30 7.80 1.99
C ALA A 121 13.69 6.56 2.68
N VAL A 122 12.71 5.92 2.05
CA VAL A 122 12.01 4.74 2.58
C VAL A 122 12.70 3.43 2.20
N PHE A 123 13.28 3.38 1.01
CA PHE A 123 13.89 2.20 0.44
C PHE A 123 15.22 2.57 -0.25
N PRO A 124 16.32 2.66 0.53
CA PRO A 124 17.62 3.11 0.03
C PRO A 124 18.23 2.22 -1.06
N GLU A 125 17.81 0.95 -1.18
CA GLU A 125 18.28 0.06 -2.26
C GLU A 125 17.76 0.48 -3.65
N LEU A 126 16.77 1.39 -3.71
CA LEU A 126 16.22 1.92 -4.95
C LEU A 126 17.06 3.10 -5.45
N ASP A 127 18.15 2.78 -6.14
CA ASP A 127 18.97 3.81 -6.79
C ASP A 127 18.27 4.38 -8.03
N GLU A 128 17.78 3.51 -8.91
CA GLU A 128 17.07 3.89 -10.13
C GLU A 128 15.78 3.08 -10.28
N MET A 129 14.75 3.70 -10.86
CA MET A 129 13.47 3.04 -11.13
C MET A 129 13.64 1.91 -12.17
N PRO A 130 13.17 0.68 -11.90
CA PRO A 130 13.16 -0.37 -12.90
C PRO A 130 12.30 -0.01 -14.10
N HIS A 131 12.69 -0.48 -15.28
CA HIS A 131 11.88 -0.29 -16.48
C HIS A 131 10.63 -1.19 -16.47
N GLN A 132 9.48 -0.65 -16.85
CA GLN A 132 8.20 -1.36 -16.84
C GLN A 132 8.20 -2.65 -17.70
N ASP A 133 8.89 -2.65 -18.84
CA ASP A 133 9.03 -3.85 -19.68
C ASP A 133 9.79 -4.99 -18.97
N THR A 134 10.73 -4.67 -18.08
CA THR A 134 11.44 -5.68 -17.28
C THR A 134 10.50 -6.35 -16.30
N LEU A 135 9.66 -5.57 -15.62
CA LEU A 135 8.63 -6.09 -14.74
C LEU A 135 7.62 -6.95 -15.50
N GLN A 136 7.14 -6.49 -16.65
CA GLN A 136 6.16 -7.23 -17.44
C GLN A 136 6.69 -8.63 -17.83
N ARG A 137 7.89 -8.70 -18.39
CA ARG A 137 8.49 -9.98 -18.80
C ARG A 137 8.60 -10.93 -17.62
N LEU A 138 9.03 -10.41 -16.47
CA LEU A 138 9.11 -11.20 -15.24
C LEU A 138 7.74 -11.74 -14.81
N LEU A 139 6.71 -10.90 -14.78
CA LEU A 139 5.37 -11.29 -14.34
C LEU A 139 4.72 -12.31 -15.29
N THR A 140 4.96 -12.22 -16.60
CA THR A 140 4.45 -13.20 -17.59
C THR A 140 5.08 -14.59 -17.43
N GLU A 141 6.27 -14.69 -16.84
CA GLU A 141 6.94 -15.97 -16.60
C GLU A 141 6.57 -16.60 -15.24
N ILE A 142 6.06 -15.78 -14.30
CA ILE A 142 5.67 -16.22 -12.95
C ILE A 142 4.19 -16.59 -12.86
N VAL A 143 3.33 -15.99 -13.70
CA VAL A 143 1.87 -16.21 -13.77
C VAL A 143 1.53 -17.19 -14.88
#